data_AF-A0A9N9TQJ1-F1
#
_entry.id   AF-A0A9N9TQJ1-F1
#
_cell.length_a   1.000
_cell.length_b   1.000
_cell.length_c   1.000
_cell.angle_alpha   90.00
_cell.angle_beta   90.00
_cell.angle_gamma   90.00
#
_symmetry.space_group_name_H-M   'P 1'
#
loop_
_entity.id
_entity.type
_entity.pdbx_description
1 polymer ?
#
loop_
_entity_poly.entity_id
_entity_poly.type
_entity_poly.pdbx_seq_one_letter_code
_entity_poly.pdbx_strand_id
1 'polypeptide(L)'
;MPNPLKALNEHFLYNHKLAMTLQQLLHASDRGLISIWFDKLMDMDKSVEEIIIRSDYMWFILLMMQSKRIREPFNRLPPTNVQPLKKFVPPHVYEEVLIANEPNMKFVNQKFRTNEHRDI
;
A
#
# COMPACT_ATOMS: atom_id res chain seq x y z
N MET A 1 20.98 -9.88 -13.03
CA MET A 1 19.51 -9.83 -12.87
C MET A 1 19.19 -9.08 -11.58
N PRO A 2 18.20 -8.16 -11.58
CA PRO A 2 17.80 -7.47 -10.35
C PRO A 2 17.23 -8.47 -9.34
N ASN A 3 17.62 -8.37 -8.07
CA ASN A 3 17.06 -9.19 -6.99
C ASN A 3 15.63 -8.68 -6.71
N PRO A 4 14.58 -9.50 -6.93
CA PRO A 4 13.19 -9.08 -6.75
C PRO A 4 12.88 -8.57 -5.34
N LEU A 5 13.50 -9.17 -4.31
CA LEU A 5 13.30 -8.75 -2.92
C LEU A 5 13.93 -7.39 -2.64
N LYS A 6 15.07 -7.10 -3.27
CA LYS A 6 15.71 -5.78 -3.18
C LYS A 6 14.82 -4.70 -3.80
N ALA A 7 14.29 -4.96 -5.00
CA ALA A 7 13.39 -4.04 -5.69
C ALA A 7 12.10 -3.81 -4.88
N LEU A 8 11.53 -4.87 -4.29
CA LEU A 8 10.34 -4.78 -3.45
C LEU A 8 10.59 -3.90 -2.22
N ASN A 9 11.74 -4.07 -1.57
CA ASN A 9 12.13 -3.23 -0.44
C ASN A 9 12.35 -1.76 -0.83
N GLU A 10 13.00 -1.50 -1.97
CA GLU A 10 13.20 -0.15 -2.49
C GLU A 10 11.86 0.53 -2.81
N HIS A 11 10.92 -0.19 -3.41
CA HIS A 11 9.56 0.30 -3.67
C HIS A 11 8.82 0.61 -2.37
N PHE A 12 8.91 -0.27 -1.37
CA PHE A 12 8.32 -0.05 -0.06
C PHE A 12 8.87 1.25 0.59
N LEU A 13 10.19 1.42 0.62
CA LEU A 13 10.84 2.60 1.21
C LEU A 13 10.48 3.89 0.46
N TYR A 14 10.37 3.82 -0.88
CA TYR A 14 9.91 4.95 -1.68
C TYR A 14 8.46 5.33 -1.33
N ASN A 15 7.56 4.34 -1.31
CA ASN A 15 6.15 4.56 -0.97
C ASN A 15 5.99 5.07 0.46
N HIS A 16 6.78 4.58 1.41
CA HIS A 16 6.79 5.07 2.79
C HIS A 16 7.16 6.57 2.85
N LYS A 17 8.22 7.00 2.15
CA LYS A 17 8.60 8.44 2.11
C LYS A 17 7.51 9.31 1.50
N LEU A 18 6.86 8.82 0.44
CA LEU A 18 5.73 9.52 -0.17
C LEU A 18 4.54 9.59 0.78
N ALA A 19 4.23 8.48 1.47
CA ALA A 19 3.14 8.41 2.45
C ALA A 19 3.37 9.36 3.64
N MET A 20 4.61 9.45 4.16
CA MET A 20 4.99 10.42 5.18
C MET A 20 4.76 11.87 4.73
N THR A 21 4.94 12.16 3.44
CA THR A 21 4.66 13.49 2.87
C THR A 21 3.15 13.74 2.80
N LEU A 22 2.39 12.76 2.30
CA LEU A 22 0.92 12.85 2.20
C LEU A 22 0.22 12.87 3.55
N GLN A 23 0.82 12.31 4.60
CA GLN A 23 0.28 12.32 5.96
C GLN A 23 0.02 13.74 6.46
N GLN A 24 0.81 14.72 6.02
CA GLN A 24 0.64 16.12 6.37
C GLN A 24 -0.69 16.71 5.86
N LEU A 25 -1.31 16.08 4.86
CA LEU A 25 -2.60 16.47 4.30
C LEU A 25 -3.80 15.84 5.01
N LEU A 26 -3.57 14.89 5.93
CA LEU A 26 -4.63 14.25 6.70
C LEU A 26 -5.09 15.14 7.87
N HIS A 27 -6.28 14.84 8.37
CA HIS A 27 -6.77 15.40 9.64
C HIS A 27 -5.88 14.97 10.80
N ALA A 28 -5.72 15.85 11.80
CA ALA A 28 -4.85 15.60 12.95
C ALA A 28 -5.22 14.32 13.71
N SER A 29 -6.51 13.99 13.79
CA SER A 29 -7.03 12.75 14.39
C SER A 29 -6.45 11.48 13.74
N ASP A 30 -6.20 11.53 12.44
CA ASP A 30 -5.81 10.36 11.65
C ASP A 30 -4.28 10.23 11.57
N ARG A 31 -3.56 11.35 11.70
CA ARG A 31 -2.09 11.39 11.60
C ARG A 31 -1.41 10.50 12.63
N GLY A 32 -1.85 10.55 13.89
CA GLY A 32 -1.22 9.77 14.95
C GLY A 32 -1.37 8.28 14.69
N LEU A 33 -2.55 7.85 14.24
CA LEU A 33 -2.81 6.45 14.00
C LEU A 33 -2.10 5.91 12.77
N ILE A 34 -2.05 6.69 11.68
CA ILE A 34 -1.35 6.25 10.48
C ILE A 34 0.17 6.17 10.70
N SER A 35 0.74 7.02 11.55
CA SER A 35 2.14 6.90 11.98
C SER A 35 2.41 5.55 12.64
N ILE A 36 1.54 5.11 13.55
CA ILE A 36 1.69 3.80 14.22
C ILE A 36 1.65 2.66 13.20
N TRP A 37 0.80 2.77 12.16
CA TRP A 37 0.80 1.81 11.06
C TRP A 37 2.12 1.82 10.27
N PHE A 38 2.68 2.99 9.97
CA PHE A 38 3.96 3.07 9.27
C PHE A 38 5.10 2.46 10.07
N ASP A 39 5.17 2.74 11.37
CA ASP A 39 6.18 2.16 12.26
C ASP A 39 6.06 0.62 12.25
N LYS A 40 4.83 0.09 12.38
CA LYS A 40 4.59 -1.36 12.30
C LYS A 40 5.07 -1.96 10.98
N LEU A 41 4.80 -1.32 9.85
CA LEU A 41 5.18 -1.81 8.53
C LEU A 41 6.69 -1.71 8.28
N MET A 42 7.35 -0.69 8.84
CA MET A 42 8.81 -0.55 8.79
C MET A 42 9.51 -1.71 9.50
N ASP A 43 8.95 -2.19 10.61
CA ASP A 43 9.51 -3.30 11.41
C ASP A 43 9.30 -4.70 10.81
N MET A 44 8.40 -4.83 9.83
CA MET A 44 8.06 -6.09 9.15
C MET A 44 9.06 -6.46 8.03
N ASP A 45 10.33 -6.66 8.36
CA ASP A 45 11.40 -7.01 7.41
C ASP A 45 12.15 -8.31 7.74
N LYS A 46 11.64 -9.12 8.66
CA LYS A 46 12.37 -10.29 9.19
C LYS A 46 12.25 -11.52 8.30
N SER A 47 11.24 -11.58 7.44
CA SER A 47 11.04 -12.68 6.50
C SER A 47 10.59 -12.18 5.12
N VAL A 48 10.74 -13.04 4.11
CA VAL A 48 10.25 -12.76 2.75
C VAL A 48 8.74 -12.51 2.74
N GLU A 49 8.00 -13.28 3.53
CA GLU A 49 6.55 -13.11 3.66
C GLU A 49 6.20 -11.75 4.26
N GLU A 50 6.90 -11.31 5.32
CA GLU A 50 6.70 -9.98 5.90
C GLU A 50 7.01 -8.87 4.90
N ILE A 51 8.09 -8.99 4.12
CA ILE A 51 8.47 -8.00 3.10
C ILE A 51 7.37 -7.87 2.03
N ILE A 52 6.76 -8.98 1.62
CA ILE A 52 5.63 -8.98 0.68
C ILE A 52 4.41 -8.31 1.32
N ILE A 53 4.01 -8.76 2.51
CA ILE A 53 2.83 -8.23 3.20
C ILE A 53 2.97 -6.72 3.41
N ARG A 54 4.09 -6.23 3.94
CA ARG A 54 4.24 -4.79 4.19
C ARG A 54 4.20 -3.95 2.93
N SER A 55 4.65 -4.52 1.80
CA SER A 55 4.65 -3.82 0.52
C SER A 55 3.24 -3.65 -0.01
N ASP A 56 2.41 -4.69 0.10
CA ASP A 56 0.98 -4.63 -0.25
C ASP A 56 0.24 -3.61 0.62
N TYR A 57 0.47 -3.63 1.93
CA TYR A 57 -0.11 -2.68 2.86
C TYR A 57 0.30 -1.24 2.57
N MET A 58 1.59 -0.99 2.36
CA MET A 58 2.09 0.36 2.09
C MET A 58 1.50 0.94 0.81
N TRP A 59 1.40 0.12 -0.25
CA TRP A 59 0.76 0.53 -1.50
C TRP A 59 -0.72 0.84 -1.32
N PHE A 60 -1.46 -0.03 -0.62
CA PHE A 60 -2.89 0.18 -0.38
C PHE A 60 -3.17 1.42 0.48
N ILE A 61 -2.40 1.62 1.55
CA ILE A 61 -2.51 2.81 2.39
C ILE A 61 -2.22 4.06 1.57
N LEU A 62 -1.21 4.04 0.70
CA LEU A 62 -0.89 5.16 -0.16
C LEU A 62 -2.07 5.52 -1.09
N LEU A 63 -2.71 4.53 -1.72
CA LEU A 63 -3.91 4.74 -2.54
C LEU A 63 -5.07 5.32 -1.72
N MET A 64 -5.30 4.80 -0.52
CA MET A 64 -6.34 5.29 0.38
C MET A 64 -6.07 6.77 0.76
N MET A 65 -4.82 7.14 1.05
CA MET A 65 -4.43 8.50 1.40
C MET A 65 -4.61 9.51 0.27
N GLN A 66 -4.64 9.09 -1.00
CA GLN A 66 -4.96 10.00 -2.12
C GLN A 66 -6.38 10.58 -2.01
N SER A 67 -7.31 9.84 -1.40
CA SER A 67 -8.67 10.32 -1.09
C SER A 67 -8.74 11.22 0.15
N LYS A 68 -7.60 11.47 0.82
CA LYS A 68 -7.47 12.24 2.08
C LYS A 68 -8.32 11.71 3.24
N ARG A 69 -8.73 10.44 3.19
CA ARG A 69 -9.52 9.78 4.23
C ARG A 69 -8.88 8.46 4.61
N ILE A 70 -8.72 8.23 5.91
CA ILE A 70 -8.35 6.93 6.45
C ILE A 70 -9.63 6.14 6.75
N ARG A 71 -9.66 4.89 6.31
CA ARG A 71 -10.80 3.99 6.43
C ARG A 71 -10.44 2.79 7.30
N GLU A 72 -11.45 2.03 7.70
CA GLU A 72 -11.22 0.73 8.33
C GLU A 72 -10.42 -0.21 7.41
N PRO A 73 -9.57 -1.09 7.96
CA PRO A 73 -9.22 -1.24 9.38
C PRO A 73 -8.13 -0.27 9.87
N PHE A 74 -7.63 0.63 9.02
CA PHE A 74 -6.53 1.56 9.32
C PHE A 74 -6.92 2.72 10.24
N ASN A 75 -8.21 2.86 10.52
CA ASN A 75 -8.75 3.72 11.57
C ASN A 75 -8.71 3.07 12.97
N ARG A 76 -8.05 1.90 13.11
CA ARG A 76 -7.71 1.25 14.39
C ARG A 76 -6.23 0.92 14.45
N LEU A 77 -5.75 0.54 15.64
CA LEU A 77 -4.37 0.11 15.85
C LEU A 77 -4.06 -1.14 15.00
N PRO A 78 -2.82 -1.28 14.49
CA PRO A 78 -2.42 -2.50 13.81
C PRO A 78 -2.48 -3.71 14.75
N PRO A 79 -2.91 -4.88 14.26
CA PRO A 79 -2.85 -6.11 15.05
C PRO A 79 -1.40 -6.51 15.29
N THR A 80 -1.16 -7.26 16.37
CA THR A 80 0.17 -7.82 16.68
C THR A 80 0.70 -8.66 15.52
N ASN A 81 -0.16 -9.51 14.96
CA ASN A 81 0.13 -10.33 13.78
C ASN A 81 -0.65 -9.80 12.58
N VAL A 82 0.07 -9.18 11.64
CA VAL A 82 -0.49 -8.57 10.44
C VAL A 82 -0.70 -9.66 9.39
N GLN A 83 -1.96 -9.97 9.12
CA GLN A 83 -2.35 -10.94 8.10
C GLN A 83 -2.16 -10.36 6.68
N PRO A 84 -2.07 -11.20 5.64
CA PRO A 84 -2.11 -10.74 4.25
C PRO A 84 -3.28 -9.77 4.01
N LEU A 85 -3.02 -8.69 3.27
CA LEU A 85 -3.93 -7.54 3.14
C LEU A 85 -5.36 -7.95 2.77
N LYS A 86 -5.51 -8.84 1.78
CA LYS A 86 -6.81 -9.32 1.29
C LYS A 86 -7.63 -10.08 2.33
N LYS A 87 -6.99 -10.63 3.37
CA LYS A 87 -7.66 -11.31 4.49
C LYS A 87 -8.04 -10.34 5.61
N PHE A 88 -7.43 -9.16 5.64
CA PHE A 88 -7.56 -8.18 6.72
C PHE A 88 -8.50 -7.03 6.36
N VAL A 89 -8.42 -6.53 5.13
CA VAL A 89 -9.24 -5.42 4.66
C VAL A 89 -10.62 -5.95 4.22
N PRO A 90 -11.73 -5.37 4.70
CA PRO A 90 -13.05 -5.74 4.21
C PRO A 90 -13.18 -5.54 2.68
N PRO A 91 -13.82 -6.47 1.95
CA PRO A 91 -13.89 -6.42 0.49
C PRO A 91 -14.45 -5.09 -0.06
N HIS A 92 -15.50 -4.55 0.57
CA HIS A 92 -16.11 -3.28 0.13
C HIS A 92 -15.13 -2.11 0.24
N VAL A 93 -14.32 -2.05 1.30
CA VAL A 93 -13.30 -1.01 1.45
C VAL A 93 -12.20 -1.17 0.42
N TYR A 94 -11.76 -2.41 0.19
CA TYR A 94 -10.73 -2.71 -0.79
C TYR A 94 -11.16 -2.25 -2.19
N GLU A 95 -12.37 -2.60 -2.61
CA GLU A 95 -12.95 -2.20 -3.89
C GLU A 95 -13.14 -0.69 -4.01
N GLU A 96 -13.71 -0.03 -2.99
CA GLU A 96 -13.90 1.43 -3.00
C GLU A 96 -12.58 2.18 -3.16
N VAL A 97 -11.52 1.75 -2.47
CA VAL A 97 -10.19 2.38 -2.59
C VAL A 97 -9.63 2.18 -3.99
N LEU A 98 -9.80 1.01 -4.59
CA LEU A 98 -9.33 0.77 -5.97
C LEU A 98 -10.12 1.58 -7.01
N ILE A 99 -11.45 1.61 -6.89
CA ILE A 99 -12.33 2.36 -7.80
C ILE A 99 -12.06 3.86 -7.70
N ALA A 100 -11.89 4.40 -6.49
CA ALA A 100 -11.55 5.82 -6.32
C ALA A 100 -10.21 6.19 -6.99
N ASN A 101 -9.34 5.22 -7.21
CA ASN A 101 -8.04 5.36 -7.85
C ASN A 101 -8.02 4.82 -9.30
N GLU A 102 -9.17 4.49 -9.90
CA GLU A 102 -9.26 3.92 -11.25
C GLU A 102 -8.58 4.72 -12.38
N PRO A 103 -8.54 6.08 -12.36
CA PRO A 103 -7.77 6.82 -13.36
C PRO A 103 -6.31 6.34 -13.42
N ASN A 104 -5.73 5.93 -12.30
CA ASN A 104 -4.38 5.36 -12.21
C ASN A 104 -4.34 3.86 -12.59
N MET A 105 -5.44 3.13 -12.41
CA MET A 105 -5.55 1.69 -12.68
C MET A 105 -5.68 1.37 -14.18
N LYS A 106 -6.31 2.26 -14.96
CA LYS A 106 -6.37 2.15 -16.43
C LYS A 106 -4.98 2.15 -17.07
N PHE A 107 -4.02 2.90 -16.52
CA PHE A 107 -2.64 2.92 -17.01
C PHE A 107 -1.83 1.66 -16.69
N VAL A 108 -2.14 0.99 -15.57
CA VAL A 108 -1.47 -0.26 -15.19
C VAL A 108 -1.89 -1.39 -16.15
N ASN A 109 -3.19 -1.53 -16.42
CA ASN A 109 -3.70 -2.54 -17.37
C ASN A 109 -3.26 -2.28 -18.82
N GLN A 110 -3.02 -1.03 -19.20
CA GLN A 110 -2.54 -0.70 -20.55
C GLN A 110 -1.07 -1.10 -20.78
N LYS A 111 -0.23 -1.06 -19.74
CA LYS A 111 1.17 -1.53 -19.80
C LYS A 111 1.29 -3.05 -19.90
N PHE A 112 0.39 -3.80 -19.28
CA PHE A 112 0.36 -5.27 -19.43
C PHE A 112 -0.16 -5.70 -20.81
N ARG A 113 -1.10 -4.95 -21.40
CA ARG A 113 -1.59 -5.22 -22.76
C ARG A 113 -0.62 -4.85 -23.89
N THR A 114 0.28 -3.89 -23.66
CA THR A 114 1.22 -3.43 -24.70
C THR A 114 2.48 -4.30 -24.82
N ASN A 115 2.75 -5.18 -23.84
CA ASN A 115 3.86 -6.13 -23.89
C ASN A 115 3.50 -7.48 -24.51
N GLU A 116 2.22 -7.74 -24.84
CA GLU A 116 1.79 -8.98 -25.50
C GLU A 116 1.77 -8.89 -27.04
N HIS A 117 2.16 -7.75 -27.63
CA HIS A 117 2.06 -7.49 -29.07
C HIS A 117 3.39 -7.07 -29.73
N ARG A 118 4.54 -7.44 -29.15
CA ARG A 118 5.86 -7.19 -29.77
C ARG A 118 6.68 -8.44 -30.08
N ASP A 119 6.04 -9.61 -30.11
CA ASP A 119 6.64 -10.84 -30.60
C ASP A 119 5.81 -11.41 -31.75
N ILE A 120 5.85 -10.74 -32.91
CA ILE A 120 5.58 -11.33 -34.25
C ILE A 120 6.55 -10.67 -35.23
#